data_AF-A0A6I9XUB4-F1
#
_entry.id   AF-A0A6I9XUB4-F1
#
_cell.length_a   1.000
_cell.length_b   1.000
_cell.length_c   1.000
_cell.angle_alpha   90.00
_cell.angle_beta   90.00
_cell.angle_gamma   90.00
#
_symmetry.space_group_name_H-M   'P 1'
#
loop_
_entity.id
_entity.type
_entity.pdbx_description
1 polymer ?
#
loop_
_entity_poly.entity_id
_entity_poly.type
_entity_poly.pdbx_seq_one_letter_code
_entity_poly.pdbx_strand_id
1 'polypeptide(L)'
;MGLPTLEFSDSYLDGPDFRERLKCHEVELERTNKFIKELIKDGSLLIGALRNLSMAVQKFSQSLQDFQFECIGDAETDDEISIAQSLKEFARLLIAVEEERKRLIQNADDVLIAPLEKFRKEQIGAAKEGKKKFDKESEKYYSTLEKHLNLSAKKKESHLQDADTQIDREHQNFYEASLEYVFKIQEVQERKKFEFVEPLLAFLQGLFTFYHEGYELAQEFAPYKQQLQFNLQNTRNNFESTRQEVERLMQRMKSASQDYRPPSQWTMEGYLYIQEKRPLGFAWIKHYCTYDKGTKAFTMSISEAKSGGKVVSIIPKTE
;
A
#
# COMPACT_ATOMS: atom_id res chain seq x y z
N MET A 1 28.11 -6.89 29.25
CA MET A 1 28.10 -6.28 30.61
C MET A 1 27.18 -5.07 30.57
N GLY A 2 26.43 -4.81 31.64
CA GLY A 2 25.57 -3.64 31.76
C GLY A 2 26.36 -2.34 31.95
N LEU A 3 25.68 -1.20 31.90
CA LEU A 3 26.28 0.10 32.22
C LEU A 3 26.65 0.17 33.71
N PRO A 4 27.77 0.82 34.06
CA PRO A 4 28.15 0.98 35.46
C PRO A 4 27.18 1.92 36.19
N THR A 5 26.93 1.70 37.48
CA THR A 5 25.99 2.51 38.27
C THR A 5 26.48 3.95 38.43
N LEU A 6 25.57 4.92 38.31
CA LEU A 6 25.83 6.32 38.65
C LEU A 6 25.26 6.59 40.04
N GLU A 7 26.13 6.75 41.05
CA GLU A 7 25.69 7.12 42.39
C GLU A 7 25.61 8.64 42.53
N PHE A 8 24.55 9.13 43.17
CA PHE A 8 24.42 10.58 43.41
C PHE A 8 25.54 11.11 44.32
N SER A 9 26.03 10.31 45.27
CA SER A 9 27.13 10.69 46.16
C SER A 9 28.41 11.06 45.42
N ASP A 10 28.64 10.47 44.25
CA ASP A 10 29.84 10.71 43.45
C ASP A 10 29.81 12.06 42.74
N SER A 11 28.62 12.67 42.59
CA SER A 11 28.43 13.97 41.95
C SER A 11 29.10 15.11 42.74
N TYR A 12 29.23 14.96 44.06
CA TYR A 12 29.88 15.95 44.90
C TYR A 12 31.41 15.94 44.72
N LEU A 13 32.00 14.74 44.60
CA LEU A 13 33.45 14.59 44.48
C LEU A 13 33.97 14.86 43.07
N ASP A 14 33.11 14.69 42.07
CA ASP A 14 33.44 14.81 40.65
C ASP A 14 34.72 14.06 40.23
N GLY A 15 34.91 12.86 40.79
CA GLY A 15 36.12 12.07 40.59
C GLY A 15 36.29 11.56 39.16
N PRO A 16 37.52 11.19 38.75
CA PRO A 16 37.79 10.64 37.42
C PRO A 16 36.96 9.38 37.11
N ASP A 17 36.77 8.50 38.10
CA ASP A 17 35.97 7.29 37.92
C ASP A 17 34.48 7.60 37.70
N PHE A 18 33.95 8.65 38.36
CA PHE A 18 32.59 9.13 38.13
C PHE A 18 32.44 9.67 36.71
N ARG A 19 33.38 10.50 36.27
CA ARG A 19 33.41 11.06 34.90
C ARG A 19 33.52 9.96 33.84
N GLU A 20 34.29 8.90 34.09
CA GLU A 20 34.37 7.75 33.20
C GLU A 20 33.03 7.00 33.11
N ARG A 21 32.39 6.71 34.26
CA ARG A 21 31.06 6.09 34.29
C ARG A 21 30.03 6.95 33.56
N LEU A 22 30.01 8.26 33.83
CA LEU A 22 29.12 9.22 33.17
C LEU A 22 29.30 9.19 31.66
N LYS A 23 30.55 9.19 31.17
CA LYS A 23 30.87 9.07 29.75
C LYS A 23 30.36 7.78 29.13
N CYS A 24 30.41 6.64 29.83
CA CYS A 24 29.81 5.39 29.34
C CYS A 24 28.30 5.55 29.09
N HIS A 25 27.58 6.22 29.99
CA HIS A 25 26.15 6.50 29.82
C HIS A 25 25.88 7.47 28.67
N GLU A 26 26.69 8.50 28.51
CA GLU A 26 26.58 9.45 27.39
C GLU A 26 26.74 8.76 26.02
N VAL A 27 27.73 7.86 25.90
CA VAL A 27 27.96 7.08 24.67
C VAL A 27 26.74 6.21 24.35
N GLU A 28 26.19 5.53 25.35
CA GLU A 28 25.00 4.70 25.16
C GLU A 28 23.76 5.53 24.82
N LEU A 29 23.62 6.74 25.40
CA LEU A 29 22.54 7.67 25.07
C LEU A 29 22.60 8.10 23.59
N GLU A 30 23.79 8.45 23.08
CA GLU A 30 23.95 8.80 21.66
C GLU A 30 23.70 7.61 20.73
N ARG A 31 24.17 6.41 21.11
CA ARG A 31 23.88 5.18 20.38
C ARG A 31 22.38 4.93 20.30
N THR A 32 21.68 5.05 21.43
CA THR A 32 20.22 4.88 21.55
C THR A 32 19.50 5.90 20.66
N ASN A 33 19.89 7.18 20.72
CA ASN A 33 19.33 8.25 19.89
C ASN A 33 19.48 7.97 18.39
N LYS A 34 20.66 7.51 17.95
CA LYS A 34 20.91 7.14 16.54
C LYS A 34 20.06 5.95 16.14
N PHE A 35 19.99 4.92 16.98
CA PHE A 35 19.20 3.72 16.72
C PHE A 35 17.71 4.05 16.55
N ILE A 36 17.13 4.82 17.48
CA ILE A 36 15.72 5.26 17.39
C ILE A 36 15.46 6.02 16.09
N LYS A 37 16.38 6.90 15.69
CA LYS A 37 16.24 7.68 14.45
C LYS A 37 16.19 6.79 13.20
N GLU A 38 17.05 5.78 13.11
CA GLU A 38 17.01 4.82 12.01
C GLU A 38 15.74 3.96 12.08
N LEU A 39 15.32 3.52 13.27
CA LEU A 39 14.10 2.74 13.43
C LEU A 39 12.84 3.51 13.00
N ILE A 40 12.75 4.80 13.34
CA ILE A 40 11.67 5.68 12.86
C ILE A 40 11.67 5.74 11.34
N LYS A 41 12.85 5.95 10.72
CA LYS A 41 12.99 6.01 9.28
C LYS A 41 12.56 4.70 8.60
N ASP A 42 13.03 3.56 9.11
CA ASP A 42 12.69 2.24 8.57
C ASP A 42 11.20 1.92 8.77
N GLY A 43 10.63 2.30 9.92
CA GLY A 43 9.20 2.20 10.20
C GLY A 43 8.36 3.04 9.23
N SER A 44 8.73 4.28 8.98
CA SER A 44 8.05 5.12 7.99
C SER A 44 8.15 4.56 6.57
N LEU A 45 9.29 3.97 6.19
CA LEU A 45 9.45 3.30 4.90
C LEU A 45 8.55 2.07 4.80
N LEU A 46 8.45 1.26 5.87
CA LEU A 46 7.55 0.11 5.93
C LEU A 46 6.08 0.55 5.76
N ILE A 47 5.65 1.57 6.51
CA ILE A 47 4.28 2.13 6.40
C ILE A 47 4.03 2.65 4.98
N GLY A 48 5.01 3.33 4.37
CA GLY A 48 4.94 3.77 2.99
C GLY A 48 4.80 2.61 1.99
N ALA A 49 5.53 1.52 2.18
CA ALA A 49 5.42 0.33 1.34
C ALA A 49 4.03 -0.33 1.47
N LEU A 50 3.50 -0.41 2.69
CA LEU A 50 2.15 -0.91 2.94
C LEU A 50 1.09 -0.05 2.23
N ARG A 51 1.22 1.29 2.28
CA ARG A 51 0.34 2.22 1.54
C ARG A 51 0.38 1.99 0.02
N ASN A 52 1.58 1.78 -0.53
CA ASN A 52 1.74 1.52 -1.97
C ASN A 52 1.10 0.18 -2.38
N LEU A 53 1.30 -0.87 -1.58
CA LEU A 53 0.63 -2.16 -1.79
C LEU A 53 -0.90 -1.99 -1.74
N SER A 54 -1.39 -1.25 -0.75
CA SER A 54 -2.80 -0.91 -0.59
C SER A 54 -3.40 -0.26 -1.83
N MET A 55 -2.73 0.74 -2.39
CA MET A 55 -3.16 1.41 -3.63
C MET A 55 -3.16 0.46 -4.82
N ALA A 56 -2.14 -0.39 -4.95
CA ALA A 56 -2.04 -1.35 -6.04
C ALA A 56 -3.17 -2.39 -6.00
N VAL A 57 -3.47 -2.93 -4.81
CA VAL A 57 -4.56 -3.89 -4.60
C VAL A 57 -5.91 -3.24 -4.95
N GLN A 58 -6.19 -2.02 -4.50
CA GLN A 58 -7.43 -1.32 -4.84
C GLN A 58 -7.59 -1.13 -6.35
N LYS A 59 -6.55 -0.69 -7.04
CA LYS A 59 -6.59 -0.49 -8.49
C LYS A 59 -6.84 -1.80 -9.24
N PHE A 60 -6.21 -2.88 -8.80
CA PHE A 60 -6.43 -4.20 -9.38
C PHE A 60 -7.85 -4.69 -9.14
N SER A 61 -8.37 -4.56 -7.91
CA SER A 61 -9.77 -4.89 -7.60
C SER A 61 -10.76 -4.09 -8.46
N GLN A 62 -10.50 -2.80 -8.71
CA GLN A 62 -11.36 -2.01 -9.60
C GLN A 62 -11.36 -2.57 -11.02
N SER A 63 -10.20 -2.94 -11.55
CA SER A 63 -10.10 -3.54 -12.89
C SER A 63 -10.88 -4.86 -12.99
N LEU A 64 -10.92 -5.65 -11.92
CA LEU A 64 -11.73 -6.86 -11.83
C LEU A 64 -13.24 -6.58 -11.77
N GLN A 65 -13.65 -5.50 -11.09
CA GLN A 65 -15.07 -5.09 -11.03
C GLN A 65 -15.59 -4.57 -12.36
N ASP A 66 -14.76 -3.81 -13.09
CA ASP A 66 -15.12 -3.18 -14.34
C ASP A 66 -15.20 -4.18 -15.50
N PHE A 67 -14.53 -5.32 -15.38
CA PHE A 67 -14.54 -6.35 -16.41
C PHE A 67 -15.91 -7.03 -16.51
N GLN A 68 -16.40 -7.19 -17.73
CA GLN A 68 -17.61 -7.93 -18.05
C GLN A 68 -17.30 -8.91 -19.17
N PHE A 69 -17.79 -10.13 -19.02
CA PHE A 69 -17.72 -11.12 -20.08
C PHE A 69 -18.83 -10.84 -21.09
N GLU A 70 -18.50 -10.95 -22.37
CA GLU A 70 -19.50 -11.02 -23.44
C GLU A 70 -19.60 -12.49 -23.89
N CYS A 71 -20.73 -13.12 -23.60
CA CYS A 71 -21.01 -14.50 -24.00
C CYS A 71 -21.67 -14.56 -25.39
N ILE A 72 -21.49 -15.67 -26.11
CA ILE A 72 -22.06 -15.87 -27.44
C ILE A 72 -23.50 -16.40 -27.31
N GLY A 73 -24.47 -15.64 -27.83
CA GLY A 73 -25.88 -16.05 -27.88
C GLY A 73 -26.81 -15.02 -27.23
N ASP A 74 -28.12 -15.23 -27.37
CA ASP A 74 -29.14 -14.32 -26.83
C ASP A 74 -29.47 -14.57 -25.34
N ALA A 75 -28.90 -15.62 -24.74
CA ALA A 75 -29.08 -15.99 -23.34
C ALA A 75 -27.81 -16.67 -22.79
N GLU A 76 -27.43 -16.33 -21.56
CA GLU A 76 -26.33 -16.96 -20.82
C GLU A 76 -26.83 -18.15 -20.00
N THR A 77 -26.03 -19.20 -19.91
CA THR A 77 -26.26 -20.31 -18.96
C THR A 77 -25.93 -19.90 -17.53
N ASP A 78 -26.48 -20.60 -16.53
CA ASP A 78 -26.18 -20.32 -15.11
C ASP A 78 -24.68 -20.42 -14.78
N ASP A 79 -23.97 -21.36 -15.42
CA ASP A 79 -22.52 -21.52 -15.28
C ASP A 79 -21.77 -20.30 -15.88
N GLU A 80 -22.20 -19.78 -17.04
CA GLU A 80 -21.63 -18.60 -17.67
C GLU A 80 -21.87 -17.34 -16.85
N ILE A 81 -23.07 -17.15 -16.31
CA ILE A 81 -23.39 -16.06 -15.38
C ILE A 81 -22.50 -16.14 -14.13
N SER A 82 -22.35 -17.33 -13.56
CA SER A 82 -21.51 -17.56 -12.39
C SER A 82 -20.03 -17.24 -12.65
N ILE A 83 -19.51 -17.66 -13.80
CA ILE A 83 -18.14 -17.33 -14.24
C ILE A 83 -18.02 -15.83 -14.49
N ALA A 84 -19.02 -15.22 -15.13
CA ALA A 84 -19.00 -13.80 -15.44
C ALA A 84 -18.94 -12.92 -14.19
N GLN A 85 -19.57 -13.37 -13.11
CA GLN A 85 -19.56 -12.70 -11.81
C GLN A 85 -18.29 -12.98 -10.98
N SER A 86 -17.49 -14.00 -11.34
CA SER A 86 -16.37 -14.45 -10.50
C SER A 86 -15.30 -13.39 -10.25
N LEU A 87 -15.00 -12.53 -11.23
CA LEU A 87 -14.04 -11.44 -11.04
C LEU A 87 -14.56 -10.38 -10.05
N LYS A 88 -15.88 -10.15 -10.00
CA LYS A 88 -16.49 -9.23 -9.02
C LYS A 88 -16.40 -9.80 -7.60
N GLU A 89 -16.59 -11.11 -7.44
CA GLU A 89 -16.41 -11.77 -6.14
C GLU A 89 -14.95 -11.77 -5.69
N PHE A 90 -13.99 -11.99 -6.59
CA PHE A 90 -12.56 -11.84 -6.29
C PHE A 90 -12.21 -10.41 -5.86
N ALA A 91 -12.74 -9.41 -6.58
CA ALA A 91 -12.54 -8.02 -6.24
C ALA A 91 -13.09 -7.69 -4.85
N ARG A 92 -14.28 -8.21 -4.51
CA ARG A 92 -14.91 -8.01 -3.20
C ARG A 92 -14.04 -8.56 -2.06
N LEU A 93 -13.52 -9.79 -2.20
CA LEU A 93 -12.59 -10.37 -1.22
C LEU A 93 -11.34 -9.52 -1.06
N LEU A 94 -10.72 -9.12 -2.18
CA LEU A 94 -9.51 -8.29 -2.16
C LEU A 94 -9.75 -6.92 -1.49
N ILE A 95 -10.92 -6.30 -1.72
CA ILE A 95 -11.32 -5.05 -1.07
C ILE A 95 -11.49 -5.25 0.43
N ALA A 96 -12.15 -6.32 0.87
CA ALA A 96 -12.34 -6.62 2.30
C ALA A 96 -10.99 -6.79 3.02
N VAL A 97 -10.08 -7.60 2.47
CA VAL A 97 -8.72 -7.77 3.03
C VAL A 97 -7.97 -6.43 3.06
N GLU A 98 -8.17 -5.60 2.05
CA GLU A 98 -7.54 -4.29 1.96
C GLU A 98 -8.09 -3.28 2.98
N GLU A 99 -9.37 -3.36 3.33
CA GLU A 99 -9.96 -2.56 4.41
C GLU A 99 -9.32 -2.88 5.77
N GLU A 100 -8.98 -4.14 6.03
CA GLU A 100 -8.21 -4.53 7.24
C GLU A 100 -6.82 -3.91 7.22
N ARG A 101 -6.13 -3.97 6.07
CA ARG A 101 -4.78 -3.38 5.92
C ARG A 101 -4.82 -1.86 6.12
N LYS A 102 -5.83 -1.18 5.59
CA LYS A 102 -6.03 0.27 5.80
C LYS A 102 -6.16 0.62 7.27
N ARG A 103 -6.91 -0.17 8.06
CA ARG A 103 -7.06 0.08 9.51
C ARG A 103 -5.73 -0.02 10.24
N LEU A 104 -4.89 -1.01 9.90
CA LEU A 104 -3.53 -1.10 10.41
C LEU A 104 -2.70 0.13 10.04
N ILE A 105 -2.69 0.52 8.76
CA ILE A 105 -1.89 1.64 8.25
C ILE A 105 -2.32 2.98 8.85
N GLN A 106 -3.63 3.21 8.99
CA GLN A 106 -4.20 4.50 9.40
C GLN A 106 -3.67 4.93 10.77
N ASN A 107 -3.48 3.97 11.68
CA ASN A 107 -3.02 4.23 13.03
C ASN A 107 -1.50 3.99 13.21
N ALA A 108 -0.80 3.50 12.18
CA ALA A 108 0.60 3.08 12.31
C ALA A 108 1.55 4.23 12.67
N ASP A 109 1.31 5.43 12.12
CA ASP A 109 2.12 6.61 12.46
C ASP A 109 1.92 7.01 13.93
N ASP A 110 0.68 7.00 14.42
CA ASP A 110 0.35 7.38 15.80
C ASP A 110 0.77 6.33 16.84
N VAL A 111 0.74 5.05 16.47
CA VAL A 111 1.05 3.92 17.36
C VAL A 111 2.55 3.62 17.41
N LEU A 112 3.27 3.80 16.31
CA LEU A 112 4.70 3.46 16.22
C LEU A 112 5.60 4.69 16.11
N ILE A 113 5.34 5.57 15.13
CA ILE A 113 6.30 6.63 14.77
C ILE A 113 6.28 7.77 15.78
N ALA A 114 5.09 8.31 16.09
CA ALA A 114 4.94 9.44 16.98
C ALA A 114 5.46 9.18 18.41
N PRO A 115 5.22 8.01 19.05
CA PRO A 115 5.76 7.70 20.37
C PRO A 115 7.30 7.62 20.38
N LEU A 116 7.91 7.02 19.34
CA LEU A 116 9.36 6.95 19.20
C LEU A 116 9.98 8.34 19.00
N GLU A 117 9.34 9.18 18.19
CA GLU A 117 9.75 10.58 18.04
C GLU A 117 9.62 11.37 19.34
N LYS A 118 8.52 11.17 20.06
CA LYS A 118 8.26 11.82 21.34
C LYS A 118 9.32 11.45 22.36
N PHE A 119 9.62 10.17 22.53
CA PHE A 119 10.68 9.69 23.42
C PHE A 119 12.03 10.34 23.08
N ARG A 120 12.37 10.41 21.79
CA ARG A 120 13.62 11.05 21.34
C ARG A 120 13.66 12.55 21.62
N LYS A 121 12.57 13.28 21.38
CA LYS A 121 12.51 14.73 21.57
C LYS A 121 12.46 15.10 23.06
N GLU A 122 11.62 14.42 23.83
CA GLU A 122 11.34 14.77 25.22
C GLU A 122 12.37 14.15 26.17
N GLN A 123 12.64 12.85 26.09
CA GLN A 123 13.49 12.16 27.06
C GLN A 123 14.97 12.36 26.73
N ILE A 124 15.39 11.99 25.51
CA ILE A 124 16.78 12.17 25.08
C ILE A 124 17.11 13.67 24.96
N GLY A 125 16.19 14.49 24.45
CA GLY A 125 16.38 15.94 24.39
C GLY A 125 16.59 16.58 25.75
N ALA A 126 15.80 16.19 26.76
CA ALA A 126 15.99 16.68 28.14
C ALA A 126 17.34 16.27 28.73
N ALA A 127 17.79 15.04 28.52
CA ALA A 127 19.12 14.61 28.97
C ALA A 127 20.26 15.38 28.30
N LYS A 128 20.11 15.72 27.00
CA LYS A 128 21.08 16.57 26.29
C LYS A 128 21.12 18.00 26.82
N GLU A 129 19.97 18.55 27.19
CA GLU A 129 19.91 19.88 27.82
C GLU A 129 20.50 19.86 29.23
N GLY A 130 20.22 18.81 30.01
CA GLY A 130 20.86 18.56 31.31
C GLY A 130 22.38 18.51 31.20
N LYS A 131 22.91 17.84 30.16
CA LYS A 131 24.35 17.83 29.87
C LYS A 131 24.91 19.23 29.65
N LYS A 132 24.26 20.06 28.81
CA LYS A 132 24.74 21.43 28.57
C LYS A 132 24.77 22.27 29.84
N LYS A 133 23.74 22.13 30.69
CA LYS A 133 23.70 22.82 32.00
C LYS A 133 24.85 22.35 32.89
N PHE A 134 25.06 21.04 32.99
CA PHE A 134 26.17 20.45 33.73
C PHE A 134 27.53 20.94 33.24
N ASP A 135 27.80 20.87 31.94
CA ASP A 135 29.06 21.33 31.33
C ASP A 135 29.30 22.83 31.62
N LYS A 136 28.26 23.67 31.46
CA LYS A 136 28.32 25.11 31.73
C LYS A 136 28.62 25.45 33.19
N GLU A 137 27.94 24.82 34.14
CA GLU A 137 28.18 25.07 35.56
C GLU A 137 29.53 24.47 36.01
N SER A 138 29.97 23.36 35.38
CA SER A 138 31.30 22.79 35.58
C SER A 138 32.41 23.77 35.15
N GLU A 139 32.30 24.36 33.96
CA GLU A 139 33.25 25.38 33.48
C GLU A 139 33.31 26.61 34.40
N LYS A 140 32.16 27.11 34.86
CA LYS A 140 32.10 28.26 35.79
C LYS A 140 32.73 27.95 37.14
N TYR A 141 32.42 26.79 37.71
CA TYR A 141 32.98 26.37 38.99
C TYR A 141 34.50 26.27 38.91
N TYR A 142 35.04 25.53 37.93
CA TYR A 142 36.48 25.37 37.79
C TYR A 142 37.20 26.67 37.43
N SER A 143 36.60 27.56 36.63
CA SER A 143 37.16 28.90 36.38
C SER A 143 37.20 29.76 37.65
N THR A 144 36.19 29.64 38.50
CA THR A 144 36.13 30.37 39.78
C THR A 144 37.12 29.79 40.78
N LEU A 145 37.25 28.47 40.84
CA LEU A 145 38.24 27.76 41.65
C LEU A 145 39.66 28.17 41.26
N GLU A 146 40.00 28.23 39.98
CA GLU A 146 41.31 28.69 39.52
C GLU A 146 41.60 30.13 39.98
N LYS A 147 40.61 31.03 39.88
CA LYS A 147 40.76 32.41 40.37
C LYS A 147 40.95 32.46 41.89
N HIS A 148 40.20 31.64 42.62
CA HIS A 148 40.28 31.50 44.07
C HIS A 148 41.67 31.01 44.52
N LEU A 149 42.18 29.96 43.88
CA LEU A 149 43.52 29.42 44.16
C LEU A 149 44.65 30.43 43.87
N ASN A 150 44.44 31.35 42.93
CA ASN A 150 45.38 32.40 42.57
C ASN A 150 45.25 33.67 43.42
N LEU A 151 44.30 33.74 44.37
CA LEU A 151 44.16 34.90 45.26
C LEU A 151 45.34 34.99 46.23
N SER A 152 45.92 36.18 46.32
CA SER A 152 46.96 36.46 47.31
C SER A 152 46.36 36.65 48.69
N ALA A 153 46.93 35.97 49.70
CA ALA A 153 46.60 36.16 51.12
C ALA A 153 46.84 37.60 51.63
N LYS A 154 47.48 38.48 50.84
CA LYS A 154 47.68 39.90 51.16
C LYS A 154 46.48 40.79 50.77
N LYS A 155 45.44 40.23 50.16
CA LYS A 155 44.21 40.97 49.83
C LYS A 155 43.46 41.35 51.11
N LYS A 156 42.59 42.36 51.02
CA LYS A 156 41.76 42.76 52.16
C LYS A 156 40.85 41.61 52.55
N GLU A 157 40.61 41.44 53.85
CA GLU A 157 39.73 40.41 54.40
C GLU A 157 38.37 40.34 53.70
N SER A 158 37.74 41.49 53.43
CA SER A 158 36.46 41.54 52.71
C SER A 158 36.52 40.91 51.32
N HIS A 159 37.63 41.09 50.59
CA HIS A 159 37.82 40.47 49.27
C HIS A 159 38.05 38.96 49.35
N LEU A 160 38.64 38.47 50.45
CA LEU A 160 38.81 37.03 50.66
C LEU A 160 37.46 36.39 50.97
N GLN A 161 36.67 36.99 51.86
CA GLN A 161 35.32 36.53 52.19
C GLN A 161 34.37 36.54 50.99
N ASP A 162 34.43 37.57 50.14
CA ASP A 162 33.65 37.63 48.89
C ASP A 162 34.04 36.48 47.94
N ALA A 163 35.33 36.16 47.85
CA ALA A 163 35.82 35.07 47.01
C ALA A 163 35.39 33.68 47.55
N ASP A 164 35.46 33.48 48.87
CA ASP A 164 34.97 32.26 49.54
C ASP A 164 33.47 32.06 49.29
N THR A 165 32.67 33.11 49.49
CA THR A 165 31.23 33.06 49.23
C THR A 165 30.92 32.76 47.77
N GLN A 166 31.69 33.33 46.85
CA GLN A 166 31.51 33.11 45.42
C GLN A 166 31.86 31.67 45.01
N ILE A 167 32.94 31.09 45.53
CA ILE A 167 33.30 29.71 45.20
C ILE A 167 32.31 28.70 45.78
N ASP A 168 31.83 28.91 47.01
CA ASP A 168 30.81 28.06 47.63
C ASP A 168 29.52 28.07 46.80
N ARG A 169 29.13 29.25 46.29
CA ARG A 169 27.97 29.40 45.42
C ARG A 169 28.12 28.66 44.09
N GLU A 170 29.25 28.83 43.40
CA GLU A 170 29.45 28.15 42.11
C GLU A 170 29.62 26.63 42.30
N HIS A 171 30.20 26.19 43.41
CA HIS A 171 30.27 24.77 43.76
C HIS A 171 28.87 24.18 43.97
N GLN A 172 27.99 24.89 44.69
CA GLN A 172 26.61 24.46 44.88
C GLN A 172 25.84 24.38 43.56
N ASN A 173 25.98 25.39 42.68
CA ASN A 173 25.36 25.39 41.35
C ASN A 173 25.83 24.20 40.49
N PHE A 174 27.14 23.93 40.50
CA PHE A 174 27.72 22.78 39.81
C PHE A 174 27.18 21.45 40.35
N TYR A 175 27.17 21.30 41.68
CA TYR A 175 26.68 20.09 42.34
C TYR A 175 25.21 19.82 42.02
N GLU A 176 24.35 20.84 42.10
CA GLU A 176 22.94 20.73 41.71
C GLU A 176 22.77 20.34 40.24
N ALA A 177 23.53 20.95 39.33
CA ALA A 177 23.50 20.60 37.91
C ALA A 177 23.99 19.15 37.66
N SER A 178 24.99 18.68 38.41
CA SER A 178 25.48 17.29 38.35
C SER A 178 24.41 16.29 38.80
N LEU A 179 23.75 16.55 39.94
CA LEU A 179 22.67 15.71 40.45
C LEU A 179 21.50 15.64 39.46
N GLU A 180 21.04 16.78 38.95
CA GLU A 180 19.98 16.84 37.94
C GLU A 180 20.36 16.06 36.68
N TYR A 181 21.62 16.17 36.23
CA TYR A 181 22.06 15.48 35.03
C TYR A 181 22.12 13.96 35.22
N VAL A 182 22.68 13.49 36.34
CA VAL A 182 22.68 12.06 36.71
C VAL A 182 21.26 11.53 36.78
N PHE A 183 20.33 12.26 37.42
CA PHE A 183 18.92 11.89 37.48
C PHE A 183 18.31 11.76 36.08
N LYS A 184 18.57 12.72 35.19
CA LYS A 184 18.05 12.69 33.81
C LYS A 184 18.57 11.51 33.00
N ILE A 185 19.85 11.17 33.15
CA ILE A 185 20.41 9.97 32.51
C ILE A 185 19.68 8.72 32.99
N GLN A 186 19.58 8.54 34.31
CA GLN A 186 18.90 7.37 34.89
C GLN A 186 17.44 7.29 34.46
N GLU A 187 16.73 8.43 34.44
CA GLU A 187 15.35 8.51 33.97
C GLU A 187 15.21 8.00 32.53
N VAL A 188 16.09 8.40 31.62
CA VAL A 188 16.08 7.89 30.23
C VAL A 188 16.36 6.37 30.18
N GLN A 189 17.31 5.88 30.98
CA GLN A 189 17.67 4.46 31.03
C GLN A 189 16.52 3.56 31.53
N GLU A 190 15.69 4.07 32.44
CA GLU A 190 14.50 3.36 32.91
C GLU A 190 13.33 3.50 31.94
N ARG A 191 13.03 4.73 31.48
CA ARG A 191 11.93 5.00 30.53
C ARG A 191 12.06 4.24 29.22
N LYS A 192 13.27 4.12 28.68
CA LYS A 192 13.50 3.37 27.43
C LYS A 192 13.05 1.91 27.51
N LYS A 193 12.96 1.31 28.70
CA LYS A 193 12.57 -0.10 28.85
C LYS A 193 11.10 -0.34 28.49
N PHE A 194 10.24 0.66 28.66
CA PHE A 194 8.81 0.56 28.39
C PHE A 194 8.36 1.50 27.26
N GLU A 195 8.71 2.79 27.30
CA GLU A 195 8.27 3.77 26.28
C GLU A 195 8.79 3.46 24.87
N PHE A 196 9.85 2.64 24.75
CA PHE A 196 10.38 2.18 23.46
C PHE A 196 9.76 0.86 23.00
N VAL A 197 9.44 -0.04 23.95
CA VAL A 197 8.98 -1.41 23.65
C VAL A 197 7.47 -1.44 23.41
N GLU A 198 6.70 -0.63 24.13
CA GLU A 198 5.25 -0.56 24.00
C GLU A 198 4.77 -0.18 22.58
N PRO A 199 5.34 0.83 21.90
CA PRO A 199 4.96 1.17 20.52
C PRO A 199 5.19 0.01 19.53
N LEU A 200 6.31 -0.71 19.70
CA LEU A 200 6.65 -1.86 18.86
C LEU A 200 5.68 -3.02 19.09
N LEU A 201 5.36 -3.29 20.36
CA LEU A 201 4.40 -4.32 20.72
C LEU A 201 3.01 -4.00 20.15
N ALA A 202 2.56 -2.75 20.30
CA ALA A 202 1.26 -2.32 19.78
C ALA A 202 1.18 -2.44 18.25
N PHE A 203 2.25 -2.07 17.53
CA PHE A 203 2.31 -2.25 16.08
C PHE A 203 2.26 -3.74 15.68
N LEU A 204 2.99 -4.61 16.37
CA LEU A 204 2.96 -6.06 16.14
C LEU A 204 1.58 -6.66 16.41
N GLN A 205 0.89 -6.20 17.46
CA GLN A 205 -0.49 -6.60 17.73
C GLN A 205 -1.41 -6.23 16.55
N GLY A 206 -1.31 -5.00 16.05
CA GLY A 206 -2.05 -4.59 14.86
C GLY A 206 -1.75 -5.46 13.63
N LEU A 207 -0.49 -5.84 13.41
CA LEU A 207 -0.11 -6.77 12.35
C LEU A 207 -0.76 -8.14 12.52
N PHE A 208 -0.74 -8.70 13.73
CA PHE A 208 -1.37 -10.00 13.99
C PHE A 208 -2.89 -9.96 13.84
N THR A 209 -3.54 -8.88 14.27
CA THR A 209 -4.97 -8.65 14.00
C THR A 209 -5.24 -8.66 12.50
N PHE A 210 -4.47 -7.89 11.71
CA PHE A 210 -4.62 -7.88 10.24
C PHE A 210 -4.49 -9.28 9.63
N TYR A 211 -3.50 -10.07 10.03
CA TYR A 211 -3.33 -11.43 9.51
C TYR A 211 -4.47 -12.36 9.93
N HIS A 212 -4.98 -12.22 11.16
CA HIS A 212 -6.10 -13.01 11.64
C HIS A 212 -7.38 -12.70 10.86
N GLU A 213 -7.72 -11.43 10.68
CA GLU A 213 -8.89 -11.00 9.90
C GLU A 213 -8.78 -11.47 8.43
N GLY A 214 -7.58 -11.39 7.84
CA GLY A 214 -7.32 -11.93 6.51
C GLY A 214 -7.53 -13.45 6.41
N TYR A 215 -7.25 -14.19 7.47
CA TYR A 215 -7.53 -15.62 7.54
C TYR A 215 -9.03 -15.90 7.64
N GLU A 216 -9.77 -15.18 8.49
CA GLU A 216 -11.22 -15.33 8.63
C GLU A 216 -11.93 -15.05 7.30
N LEU A 217 -11.57 -13.96 6.60
CA LEU A 217 -12.09 -13.65 5.26
C LEU A 217 -11.82 -14.77 4.25
N ALA A 218 -10.66 -15.43 4.33
CA ALA A 218 -10.34 -16.55 3.46
C ALA A 218 -11.18 -17.80 3.78
N GLN A 219 -11.54 -18.03 5.05
CA GLN A 219 -12.45 -19.10 5.44
C GLN A 219 -13.87 -18.83 4.96
N GLU A 220 -14.36 -17.60 5.11
CA GLU A 220 -15.68 -17.19 4.60
C GLU A 220 -15.79 -17.34 3.08
N PHE A 221 -14.70 -17.12 2.36
CA PHE A 221 -14.64 -17.29 0.90
C PHE A 221 -14.54 -18.75 0.44
N ALA A 222 -14.16 -19.68 1.32
CA ALA A 222 -13.87 -21.06 0.95
C ALA A 222 -15.04 -21.81 0.27
N PRO A 223 -16.32 -21.69 0.71
CA PRO A 223 -17.45 -22.34 0.05
C PRO A 223 -17.64 -21.84 -1.39
N TYR A 224 -17.56 -20.52 -1.60
CA TYR A 224 -17.65 -19.93 -2.94
C TYR A 224 -16.53 -20.44 -3.85
N LYS A 225 -15.30 -20.49 -3.35
CA LYS A 225 -14.15 -21.05 -4.08
C LYS A 225 -14.41 -22.48 -4.53
N GLN A 226 -14.96 -23.34 -3.67
CA GLN A 226 -15.27 -24.73 -4.04
C GLN A 226 -16.34 -24.79 -5.13
N GLN A 227 -17.41 -24.01 -5.00
CA GLN A 227 -18.47 -23.94 -6.02
C GLN A 227 -17.93 -23.46 -7.36
N LEU A 228 -17.11 -22.40 -7.36
CA LEU A 228 -16.52 -21.86 -8.57
C LEU A 228 -15.58 -22.87 -9.25
N GLN A 229 -14.82 -23.65 -8.48
CA GLN A 229 -13.99 -24.74 -9.03
C GLN A 229 -14.82 -25.80 -9.76
N PHE A 230 -15.98 -26.16 -9.21
CA PHE A 230 -16.91 -27.07 -9.86
C PHE A 230 -17.48 -26.48 -11.15
N ASN A 231 -17.97 -25.23 -11.10
CA ASN A 231 -18.52 -24.53 -12.27
C ASN A 231 -17.48 -24.42 -13.39
N LEU A 232 -16.24 -24.05 -13.07
CA LEU A 232 -15.13 -24.00 -14.03
C LEU A 232 -14.86 -25.35 -14.69
N GLN A 233 -14.95 -26.45 -13.93
CA GLN A 233 -14.77 -27.78 -14.48
C GLN A 233 -15.94 -28.17 -15.41
N ASN A 234 -17.17 -27.82 -15.05
CA ASN A 234 -18.34 -28.05 -15.91
C ASN A 234 -18.24 -27.26 -17.21
N THR A 235 -17.91 -25.97 -17.16
CA THR A 235 -17.73 -25.14 -18.35
C THR A 235 -16.61 -25.69 -19.25
N ARG A 236 -15.52 -26.21 -18.67
CA ARG A 236 -14.46 -26.89 -19.43
C ARG A 236 -14.99 -28.15 -20.14
N ASN A 237 -15.73 -29.00 -19.43
CA ASN A 237 -16.31 -30.21 -20.00
C ASN A 237 -17.31 -29.89 -21.12
N ASN A 238 -18.16 -28.89 -20.92
CA ASN A 238 -19.12 -28.40 -21.90
C ASN A 238 -18.40 -27.89 -23.15
N PHE A 239 -17.34 -27.10 -22.98
CA PHE A 239 -16.51 -26.64 -24.09
C PHE A 239 -15.91 -27.81 -24.88
N GLU A 240 -15.33 -28.81 -24.21
CA GLU A 240 -14.72 -29.96 -24.89
C GLU A 240 -15.73 -30.76 -25.71
N SER A 241 -16.95 -30.96 -25.18
CA SER A 241 -18.06 -31.61 -25.88
C SER A 241 -18.52 -30.79 -27.10
N THR A 242 -18.84 -29.51 -26.89
CA THR A 242 -19.33 -28.62 -27.94
C THR A 242 -18.29 -28.40 -29.03
N ARG A 243 -17.00 -28.31 -28.68
CA ARG A 243 -15.91 -28.15 -29.65
C ARG A 243 -15.86 -29.32 -30.63
N GLN A 244 -15.99 -30.55 -30.13
CA GLN A 244 -16.00 -31.74 -31.00
C GLN A 244 -17.19 -31.71 -31.96
N GLU A 245 -18.36 -31.28 -31.50
CA GLU A 245 -19.55 -31.20 -32.35
C GLU A 245 -19.45 -30.07 -33.38
N VAL A 246 -18.94 -28.90 -32.98
CA VAL A 246 -18.66 -27.79 -33.90
C VAL A 246 -17.63 -28.21 -34.95
N GLU A 247 -16.60 -28.95 -34.56
CA GLU A 247 -15.60 -29.47 -35.48
C GLU A 247 -16.21 -30.48 -36.47
N ARG A 248 -17.06 -31.40 -36.00
CA ARG A 248 -17.81 -32.34 -36.87
C ARG A 248 -18.73 -31.60 -37.84
N LEU A 249 -19.46 -30.59 -37.36
CA LEU A 249 -20.32 -29.77 -38.20
C LEU A 249 -19.52 -29.05 -39.27
N MET A 250 -18.37 -28.46 -38.90
CA MET A 250 -17.46 -27.82 -39.86
C MET A 250 -16.97 -28.82 -40.92
N GLN A 251 -16.54 -30.02 -40.53
CA GLN A 251 -16.08 -31.04 -41.49
C GLN A 251 -17.21 -31.50 -42.41
N ARG A 252 -18.42 -31.70 -41.88
CA ARG A 252 -19.61 -32.02 -42.67
C ARG A 252 -19.89 -30.94 -43.71
N MET A 253 -19.86 -29.67 -43.31
CA MET A 253 -20.06 -28.54 -44.22
C MET A 253 -18.97 -28.45 -45.30
N LYS A 254 -17.71 -28.77 -44.98
CA LYS A 254 -16.62 -28.85 -45.98
C LYS A 254 -16.81 -29.97 -46.99
N SER A 255 -17.36 -31.10 -46.56
CA SER A 255 -17.61 -32.28 -47.40
C SER A 255 -18.94 -32.25 -48.15
N ALA A 256 -19.82 -31.28 -47.86
CA ALA A 256 -21.10 -31.13 -48.54
C ALA A 256 -20.87 -30.81 -50.03
N SER A 257 -21.73 -31.35 -50.91
CA SER A 257 -21.64 -31.09 -52.35
C SER A 257 -21.75 -29.58 -52.64
N GLN A 258 -21.16 -29.11 -53.75
CA GLN A 258 -21.31 -27.71 -54.19
C GLN A 258 -22.77 -27.31 -54.43
N ASP A 259 -23.68 -28.28 -54.58
CA ASP A 259 -25.12 -28.08 -54.71
C ASP A 259 -25.88 -28.04 -53.38
N TYR A 260 -25.19 -28.23 -52.23
CA TYR A 260 -25.81 -28.06 -50.93
C TYR A 260 -26.23 -26.60 -50.74
N ARG A 261 -27.54 -26.36 -50.85
CA ARG A 261 -28.16 -25.09 -50.50
C ARG A 261 -28.77 -25.22 -49.11
N PRO A 262 -28.35 -24.41 -48.12
CA PRO A 262 -29.02 -24.39 -46.83
C PRO A 262 -30.50 -24.02 -47.03
N PRO A 263 -31.40 -24.42 -46.10
CA PRO A 263 -32.79 -24.00 -46.14
C PRO A 263 -32.85 -22.47 -46.15
N SER A 264 -33.29 -21.90 -47.27
CA SER A 264 -33.42 -20.46 -47.45
C SER A 264 -34.91 -20.12 -47.56
N GLN A 265 -35.30 -19.00 -46.94
CA GLN A 265 -36.62 -18.43 -47.17
C GLN A 265 -36.78 -17.89 -48.60
N TRP A 266 -35.67 -17.71 -49.31
CA TRP A 266 -35.63 -17.20 -50.67
C TRP A 266 -35.33 -18.35 -51.65
N THR A 267 -35.92 -18.27 -52.85
CA THR A 267 -35.68 -19.26 -53.90
C THR A 267 -34.26 -19.17 -54.44
N MET A 268 -33.72 -17.96 -54.54
CA MET A 268 -32.31 -17.70 -54.85
C MET A 268 -31.84 -16.51 -54.04
N GLU A 269 -30.63 -16.60 -53.53
CA GLU A 269 -29.96 -15.50 -52.86
C GLU A 269 -28.46 -15.56 -53.14
N GLY A 270 -27.82 -14.40 -53.10
CA GLY A 270 -26.38 -14.30 -53.28
C GLY A 270 -25.94 -12.92 -53.72
N TYR A 271 -24.64 -12.74 -53.86
CA TYR A 271 -24.07 -11.48 -54.30
C TYR A 271 -24.08 -11.36 -55.82
N LEU A 272 -24.59 -10.24 -56.33
CA LEU A 272 -24.51 -9.87 -57.74
C LEU A 272 -23.84 -8.51 -57.88
N TYR A 273 -23.06 -8.35 -58.95
CA TYR A 273 -22.60 -7.04 -59.40
C TYR A 273 -23.65 -6.46 -60.32
N ILE A 274 -24.16 -5.28 -59.97
CA ILE A 274 -25.21 -4.60 -60.74
C ILE A 274 -24.64 -3.30 -61.25
N GLN A 275 -24.85 -3.05 -62.55
CA GLN A 275 -24.36 -1.85 -63.20
C GLN A 275 -25.27 -0.66 -62.87
N GLU A 276 -24.74 0.30 -62.13
CA GLU A 276 -25.42 1.54 -61.81
C GLU A 276 -24.87 2.68 -62.66
N LYS A 277 -25.79 3.46 -63.23
CA LYS A 277 -25.45 4.66 -63.99
C LYS A 277 -25.10 5.78 -63.02
N ARG A 278 -23.90 6.33 -63.14
CA ARG A 278 -23.42 7.49 -62.38
C ARG A 278 -23.31 8.72 -63.30
N PRO A 279 -23.21 9.94 -62.75
CA PRO A 279 -23.08 11.16 -63.56
C PRO A 279 -21.91 11.14 -64.56
N LEU A 280 -20.85 10.37 -64.27
CA LEU A 280 -19.66 10.22 -65.12
C LEU A 280 -19.37 8.72 -65.40
N GLY A 281 -20.31 8.03 -66.05
CA GLY A 281 -20.13 6.66 -66.53
C GLY A 281 -20.94 5.61 -65.76
N PHE A 282 -20.44 4.38 -65.73
CA PHE A 282 -21.09 3.27 -65.05
C PHE A 282 -20.18 2.68 -63.98
N ALA A 283 -20.77 2.25 -62.87
CA ALA A 283 -20.08 1.53 -61.82
C ALA A 283 -20.77 0.19 -61.58
N TRP A 284 -19.99 -0.87 -61.39
CA TRP A 284 -20.50 -2.16 -60.93
C TRP A 284 -20.49 -2.17 -59.41
N ILE A 285 -21.67 -2.24 -58.79
CA ILE A 285 -21.82 -2.26 -57.33
C ILE A 285 -22.25 -3.65 -56.89
N LYS A 286 -21.59 -4.16 -55.84
CA LYS A 286 -21.92 -5.45 -55.24
C LYS A 286 -23.13 -5.30 -54.33
N HIS A 287 -24.23 -5.96 -54.69
CA HIS A 287 -25.45 -6.04 -53.90
C HIS A 287 -25.66 -7.49 -53.43
N TYR A 288 -26.18 -7.66 -52.22
CA TYR A 288 -26.78 -8.93 -51.82
C TYR A 288 -28.21 -8.94 -52.36
N CYS A 289 -28.52 -9.90 -53.23
CA CYS A 289 -29.79 -9.98 -53.92
C CYS A 289 -30.56 -11.20 -53.43
N THR A 290 -31.85 -11.03 -53.24
CA THR A 290 -32.77 -12.12 -52.87
C THR A 290 -33.94 -12.17 -53.84
N TYR A 291 -34.37 -13.38 -54.19
CA TYR A 291 -35.49 -13.64 -55.08
C TYR A 291 -36.42 -14.69 -54.47
N ASP A 292 -37.70 -14.38 -54.40
CA ASP A 292 -38.76 -15.30 -53.98
C ASP A 292 -39.69 -15.60 -55.17
N LYS A 293 -39.77 -16.87 -55.56
CA LYS A 293 -40.63 -17.35 -56.66
C LYS A 293 -42.12 -17.28 -56.34
N GLY A 294 -42.51 -17.42 -55.05
CA GLY A 294 -43.91 -17.40 -54.63
C GLY A 294 -44.54 -16.01 -54.80
N THR A 295 -43.80 -14.98 -54.39
CA THR A 295 -44.23 -13.57 -54.51
C THR A 295 -43.73 -12.89 -55.78
N LYS A 296 -42.80 -13.51 -56.52
CA LYS A 296 -42.04 -12.92 -57.64
C LYS A 296 -41.28 -11.64 -57.24
N ALA A 297 -41.01 -11.45 -55.95
CA ALA A 297 -40.29 -10.29 -55.45
C ALA A 297 -38.77 -10.47 -55.60
N PHE A 298 -38.10 -9.43 -56.10
CA PHE A 298 -36.65 -9.32 -56.13
C PHE A 298 -36.25 -8.14 -55.24
N THR A 299 -35.33 -8.36 -54.31
CA THR A 299 -34.84 -7.32 -53.39
C THR A 299 -33.32 -7.25 -53.43
N MET A 300 -32.77 -6.05 -53.23
CA MET A 300 -31.33 -5.80 -53.21
C MET A 300 -30.97 -5.03 -51.94
N SER A 301 -29.90 -5.45 -51.28
CA SER A 301 -29.29 -4.70 -50.18
C SER A 301 -27.82 -4.44 -50.49
N ILE A 302 -27.36 -3.23 -50.16
CA ILE A 302 -25.99 -2.80 -50.42
C ILE A 302 -25.07 -3.56 -49.46
N SER A 303 -24.07 -4.28 -50.00
CA SER A 303 -23.18 -5.14 -49.21
C SER A 303 -22.08 -4.38 -48.47
N GLU A 304 -21.96 -3.07 -48.63
CA GLU A 304 -20.96 -2.26 -47.94
C GLU A 304 -21.61 -1.03 -47.30
N ALA A 305 -21.92 -1.14 -46.01
CA ALA A 305 -22.02 0.03 -45.17
C ALA A 305 -20.60 0.44 -44.77
N LYS A 306 -19.99 1.39 -45.50
CA LYS A 306 -19.31 2.47 -44.76
C LYS A 306 -20.43 3.16 -43.98
N SER A 307 -20.63 2.73 -42.74
CA SER A 307 -21.51 3.29 -41.71
C SER A 307 -22.40 4.45 -42.19
N GLY A 308 -23.66 4.16 -42.57
CA GLY A 308 -24.70 5.19 -42.75
C GLY A 308 -25.66 5.12 -43.96
N GLY A 309 -25.88 3.97 -44.61
CA GLY A 309 -26.75 3.89 -45.81
C GLY A 309 -28.08 3.16 -45.61
N LYS A 310 -29.22 3.80 -45.94
CA LYS A 310 -30.59 3.24 -45.90
C LYS A 310 -30.77 2.03 -46.85
N VAL A 311 -31.57 1.06 -46.41
CA VAL A 311 -32.09 -0.05 -47.22
C VAL A 311 -32.98 0.50 -48.35
N VAL A 312 -32.69 0.14 -49.61
CA VAL A 312 -33.52 0.50 -50.77
C VAL A 312 -34.12 -0.77 -51.36
N SER A 313 -35.41 -1.00 -51.07
CA SER A 313 -36.17 -2.07 -51.71
C SER A 313 -36.63 -1.61 -53.09
N ILE A 314 -36.16 -2.24 -54.16
CA ILE A 314 -36.64 -2.00 -55.53
C ILE A 314 -37.53 -3.16 -55.93
N ILE A 315 -38.85 -2.95 -55.93
CA ILE A 315 -39.83 -3.91 -56.49
C ILE A 315 -39.75 -3.79 -58.03
N PRO A 316 -39.54 -4.88 -58.79
CA PRO A 316 -39.62 -4.82 -60.24
C PRO A 316 -41.06 -4.50 -60.66
N LYS A 317 -41.24 -3.45 -61.47
CA LYS A 317 -42.49 -3.27 -62.21
C LYS A 317 -42.54 -4.33 -63.29
N THR A 318 -43.50 -5.25 -63.19
CA THR A 318 -43.93 -6.08 -64.32
C THR A 318 -44.65 -5.19 -65.34
N GLU A 319 -44.17 -5.19 -66.58
CA GLU A 319 -44.98 -4.83 -67.75
C GLU A 319 -46.00 -5.94 -68.07
#